data_AF-A0AAW0MBJ0-F1
#
_entry.id   AF-A0AAW0MBJ0-F1
#
_cell.length_a   1.000
_cell.length_b   1.000
_cell.length_c   1.000
_cell.angle_alpha   90.00
_cell.angle_beta   90.00
_cell.angle_gamma   90.00
#
_symmetry.space_group_name_H-M   'P 1'
#
loop_
_entity.id
_entity.type
_entity.pdbx_description
1 polymer ?
#
loop_
_entity_poly.entity_id
_entity_poly.type
_entity_poly.pdbx_seq_one_letter_code
_entity_poly.pdbx_strand_id
1 'polypeptide(L)'
;MIDEQDTAVIDEREYNKSMRYHMSHCYTALEELIYTFGGPWLFGFLLMGLLVLLALVLGATRMKFVGVDELPGPAPTQHGSEIDHSFPFLESLNKVLETNRAEESQSHVHRMYFMGPNTFSEPWHLPHTPPEQIKEILYEDAFNRFVDKINAIAAYQWWEGAIYSILSVLAYPLAWSWQLWRRRLKLQRLHELVRSEYDYACLRSCRSRALYEGIKVCFCTSSAATSDLMLAYVDFFLGGDEKRTDLPPRLHLRFPMLLPFGGDGSYMAPFSLYSNNILTSLMSQSVPPTTWYRLVAGLNAQLHLVRHVTFQPVLRWLETHANPALGVHRIHVDLAWFQATACGYLQYGLLVHAIEEENDPDLVGL
;
A
#
# COMPACT_ATOMS: atom_id res chain seq x y z
N MET A 1 -34.89 -7.85 -7.51
CA MET A 1 -34.23 -8.15 -8.79
C MET A 1 -33.72 -6.82 -9.31
N ILE A 2 -32.63 -6.37 -8.70
CA ILE A 2 -31.90 -5.16 -9.07
C ILE A 2 -30.65 -5.71 -9.73
N ASP A 3 -30.42 -5.28 -10.96
CA ASP A 3 -29.53 -5.95 -11.91
C ASP A 3 -28.08 -6.05 -11.39
N GLU A 4 -27.54 -7.25 -11.50
CA GLU A 4 -26.15 -7.65 -11.26
C GLU A 4 -25.15 -6.86 -12.14
N GLN A 5 -25.67 -6.13 -13.13
CA GLN A 5 -24.92 -5.31 -14.06
C GLN A 5 -24.66 -3.87 -13.54
N ASP A 6 -25.52 -3.35 -12.66
CA ASP A 6 -25.33 -2.01 -12.07
C ASP A 6 -24.37 -2.03 -10.87
N THR A 7 -24.27 -3.16 -10.16
CA THR A 7 -23.32 -3.34 -9.06
C THR A 7 -21.87 -3.41 -9.54
N ALA A 8 -21.61 -4.03 -10.70
CA ALA A 8 -20.28 -4.07 -11.31
C ALA A 8 -19.80 -2.70 -11.83
N VAL A 9 -20.70 -1.85 -12.35
CA VAL A 9 -20.38 -0.51 -12.87
C VAL A 9 -20.13 0.51 -11.75
N ILE A 10 -20.75 0.30 -10.59
CA ILE A 10 -20.51 1.13 -9.39
C ILE A 10 -19.15 0.79 -8.76
N ASP A 11 -18.75 -0.48 -8.76
CA ASP A 11 -17.46 -0.96 -8.23
C ASP A 11 -16.26 -0.43 -9.05
N GLU A 12 -16.37 -0.39 -10.38
CA GLU A 12 -15.37 0.23 -11.25
C GLU A 12 -15.26 1.75 -11.04
N ARG A 13 -16.35 2.42 -10.63
CA ARG A 13 -16.37 3.86 -10.33
C ARG A 13 -15.77 4.19 -8.97
N GLU A 14 -15.99 3.37 -7.94
CA GLU A 14 -15.37 3.55 -6.62
C GLU A 14 -13.87 3.25 -6.64
N TYR A 15 -13.46 2.19 -7.35
CA TYR A 15 -12.04 1.88 -7.60
C TYR A 15 -11.31 3.04 -8.32
N ASN A 16 -11.96 3.65 -9.33
CA ASN A 16 -11.44 4.83 -10.02
C ASN A 16 -11.56 6.16 -9.22
N LYS A 17 -12.30 6.18 -8.10
CA LYS A 17 -12.50 7.40 -7.27
C LYS A 17 -11.38 7.55 -6.23
N SER A 18 -10.87 6.43 -5.69
CA SER A 18 -9.71 6.44 -4.80
C SER A 18 -8.39 6.73 -5.53
N MET A 19 -8.36 6.58 -6.85
CA MET A 19 -7.16 6.75 -7.69
C MET A 19 -6.83 8.22 -8.02
N ARG A 20 -7.75 9.15 -7.72
CA ARG A 20 -7.72 10.51 -8.30
C ARG A 20 -6.96 11.56 -7.49
N TYR A 21 -6.47 11.20 -6.30
CA TYR A 21 -5.66 12.07 -5.45
C TYR A 21 -4.49 11.26 -4.89
N HIS A 22 -3.60 10.84 -5.78
CA HIS A 22 -2.33 10.26 -5.37
C HIS A 22 -1.31 11.35 -5.07
N MET A 23 -0.55 11.13 -4.01
CA MET A 23 0.73 11.79 -3.78
C MET A 23 1.60 11.60 -5.03
N SER A 24 2.41 12.59 -5.40
CA SER A 24 3.34 12.48 -6.53
C SER A 24 4.15 11.20 -6.39
N HIS A 25 3.91 10.25 -7.28
CA HIS A 25 4.59 8.97 -7.27
C HIS A 25 6.08 9.22 -7.42
N CYS A 26 6.89 8.76 -6.47
CA CYS A 26 8.34 8.84 -6.54
C CYS A 26 8.87 7.72 -7.44
N TYR A 27 8.54 7.78 -8.73
CA TYR A 27 9.01 6.82 -9.71
C TYR A 27 10.49 6.98 -9.99
N THR A 28 11.17 5.87 -10.29
CA THR A 28 12.48 5.94 -10.95
C THR A 28 12.28 6.34 -12.42
N ALA A 29 13.25 7.01 -13.04
CA ALA A 29 13.14 7.45 -14.44
C ALA A 29 12.86 6.30 -15.43
N LEU A 30 13.30 5.08 -15.10
CA LEU A 30 13.03 3.87 -15.87
C LEU A 30 11.58 3.40 -15.70
N GLU A 31 11.02 3.52 -14.50
CA GLU A 31 9.64 3.16 -14.21
C GLU A 31 8.65 4.13 -14.89
N GLU A 32 8.95 5.43 -14.90
CA GLU A 32 8.22 6.41 -15.73
C GLU A 32 8.24 6.03 -17.21
N LEU A 33 9.39 5.60 -17.73
CA LEU A 33 9.49 5.11 -19.11
C LEU A 33 8.60 3.87 -19.33
N ILE A 34 8.66 2.87 -18.46
CA ILE A 34 7.85 1.65 -18.60
C ILE A 34 6.35 1.98 -18.58
N TYR A 35 5.91 2.86 -17.68
CA TYR A 35 4.50 3.20 -17.54
C TYR A 35 4.00 4.18 -18.60
N THR A 36 4.85 5.05 -19.16
CA THR A 36 4.49 5.87 -20.33
C THR A 36 4.20 5.01 -21.57
N PHE A 37 4.85 3.84 -21.69
CA PHE A 37 4.58 2.88 -22.76
C PHE A 37 3.43 1.90 -22.47
N GLY A 38 2.60 2.15 -21.44
CA GLY A 38 1.43 1.32 -21.12
C GLY A 38 1.74 0.12 -20.22
N GLY A 39 2.87 0.15 -19.51
CA GLY A 39 3.21 -0.79 -18.45
C GLY A 39 4.18 -1.90 -18.87
N PRO A 40 4.59 -2.75 -17.91
CA PRO A 40 5.71 -3.69 -18.08
C PRO A 40 5.52 -4.70 -19.21
N TRP A 41 4.28 -5.12 -19.48
CA TRP A 41 3.96 -6.10 -20.51
C TRP A 41 4.07 -5.51 -21.92
N LEU A 42 3.43 -4.37 -22.18
CA LEU A 42 3.51 -3.70 -23.49
C LEU A 42 4.94 -3.27 -23.79
N PHE A 43 5.62 -2.67 -22.81
CA PHE A 43 7.05 -2.33 -22.93
C PHE A 43 7.90 -3.57 -23.20
N GLY A 44 7.65 -4.68 -22.51
CA GLY A 44 8.32 -5.95 -22.73
C GLY A 44 8.10 -6.52 -24.14
N PHE A 45 6.87 -6.54 -24.64
CA PHE A 45 6.57 -6.98 -26.01
C PHE A 45 7.18 -6.08 -27.07
N LEU A 46 7.17 -4.75 -26.87
CA LEU A 46 7.82 -3.79 -27.75
C LEU A 46 9.34 -3.99 -27.77
N LEU A 47 9.97 -4.16 -26.60
CA LEU A 47 11.40 -4.44 -26.48
C LEU A 47 11.76 -5.76 -27.13
N MET A 48 10.98 -6.82 -26.92
CA MET A 48 11.18 -8.11 -27.58
C MET A 48 11.01 -8.01 -29.09
N GLY A 49 10.00 -7.27 -29.57
CA GLY A 49 9.82 -6.97 -30.99
C GLY A 49 11.01 -6.23 -31.58
N LEU A 50 11.53 -5.22 -30.86
CA LEU A 50 12.73 -4.48 -31.24
C LEU A 50 13.97 -5.37 -31.27
N LEU A 51 14.15 -6.26 -30.29
CA LEU A 51 15.26 -7.20 -30.23
C LEU A 51 15.19 -8.25 -31.34
N VAL A 52 14.00 -8.75 -31.66
CA VAL A 52 13.78 -9.66 -32.80
C VAL A 52 14.06 -8.93 -34.11
N LEU A 53 13.58 -7.69 -34.27
CA LEU A 53 13.84 -6.89 -35.46
C LEU A 53 15.33 -6.57 -35.59
N LEU A 54 16.01 -6.24 -34.50
CA LEU A 54 17.46 -6.04 -34.46
C LEU A 54 18.20 -7.34 -34.80
N ALA A 55 17.77 -8.49 -34.27
CA ALA A 55 18.34 -9.79 -34.60
C ALA A 55 18.12 -10.16 -36.07
N LEU A 56 16.96 -9.83 -36.65
CA LEU A 56 16.68 -10.00 -38.08
C LEU A 56 17.54 -9.06 -38.93
N VAL A 57 17.72 -7.81 -38.53
CA VAL A 57 18.62 -6.85 -39.21
C VAL A 57 20.08 -7.29 -39.08
N LEU A 58 20.51 -7.78 -37.92
CA LEU A 58 21.85 -8.34 -37.70
C LEU A 58 22.05 -9.66 -38.49
N GLY A 59 21.01 -10.48 -38.62
CA GLY A 59 21.01 -11.69 -39.46
C GLY A 59 21.04 -11.35 -40.95
N ALA A 60 20.28 -10.34 -41.38
CA ALA A 60 20.26 -9.85 -42.75
C ALA A 60 21.55 -9.13 -43.12
N THR A 61 22.19 -8.39 -42.20
CA THR A 61 23.51 -7.78 -42.42
C THR A 61 24.61 -8.85 -42.49
N ARG A 62 24.54 -9.92 -41.69
CA ARG A 62 25.41 -11.10 -41.85
C ARG A 62 25.25 -11.79 -43.21
N MET A 63 24.03 -11.83 -43.76
CA MET A 63 23.76 -12.36 -45.11
C MET A 63 24.12 -11.37 -46.24
N LYS A 64 24.23 -10.08 -45.94
CA LYS A 64 24.51 -9.01 -46.92
C LYS A 64 25.95 -8.51 -46.96
N PHE A 65 26.89 -9.13 -46.23
CA PHE A 65 28.34 -8.87 -46.35
C PHE A 65 28.99 -9.47 -47.61
N VAL A 66 28.20 -9.65 -48.68
CA VAL A 66 28.62 -9.76 -50.09
C VAL A 66 27.75 -8.77 -50.87
N GLY A 67 28.20 -7.52 -51.02
CA GLY A 67 27.45 -6.51 -51.78
C GLY A 67 27.72 -5.07 -51.38
N VAL A 68 28.93 -4.61 -51.72
CA VAL A 68 29.50 -3.25 -51.87
C VAL A 68 28.55 -2.02 -51.88
N ASP A 69 28.94 -1.02 -51.05
CA ASP A 69 28.95 0.48 -51.12
C ASP A 69 28.25 1.25 -52.28
N GLU A 70 27.74 2.50 -52.20
CA GLU A 70 28.18 3.74 -51.50
C GLU A 70 27.09 4.89 -51.48
N LEU A 71 27.30 5.96 -50.70
CA LEU A 71 26.48 7.14 -50.20
C LEU A 71 26.22 8.32 -51.23
N PRO A 72 25.73 9.59 -50.93
CA PRO A 72 25.08 10.27 -49.76
C PRO A 72 23.94 11.37 -49.99
N GLY A 73 23.16 11.67 -48.92
CA GLY A 73 22.66 13.01 -48.41
C GLY A 73 21.50 13.79 -49.12
N PRO A 74 20.84 14.83 -48.52
CA PRO A 74 20.85 15.42 -47.15
C PRO A 74 19.44 15.67 -46.48
N ALA A 75 19.40 16.22 -45.25
CA ALA A 75 18.20 16.57 -44.43
C ALA A 75 17.71 18.04 -44.63
N PRO A 76 16.49 18.46 -44.17
CA PRO A 76 16.37 19.04 -42.81
C PRO A 76 15.00 18.85 -42.07
N THR A 77 14.97 19.42 -40.86
CA THR A 77 14.02 19.52 -39.72
C THR A 77 12.56 19.97 -40.03
N GLN A 78 11.50 19.78 -39.22
CA GLN A 78 11.20 20.45 -37.92
C GLN A 78 9.73 20.18 -37.42
N HIS A 79 9.46 20.48 -36.13
CA HIS A 79 8.16 20.83 -35.47
C HIS A 79 7.20 19.74 -34.88
N GLY A 80 7.27 19.56 -33.55
CA GLY A 80 6.34 20.12 -32.54
C GLY A 80 4.87 19.69 -32.48
N SER A 81 4.45 19.07 -31.36
CA SER A 81 3.16 19.40 -30.71
C SER A 81 3.18 19.04 -29.22
N GLU A 82 3.34 20.10 -28.44
CA GLU A 82 2.93 20.30 -27.06
C GLU A 82 1.44 19.98 -26.88
N ILE A 83 1.08 19.13 -25.91
CA ILE A 83 -0.29 19.03 -25.41
C ILE A 83 -0.23 18.87 -23.89
N ASP A 84 -0.39 20.00 -23.21
CA ASP A 84 -0.82 20.12 -21.83
C ASP A 84 -2.26 19.59 -21.69
N HIS A 85 -2.48 18.61 -20.82
CA HIS A 85 -3.81 18.28 -20.30
C HIS A 85 -3.76 18.25 -18.78
N SER A 86 -3.85 19.45 -18.19
CA SER A 86 -4.27 19.59 -16.80
C SER A 86 -5.79 19.37 -16.72
N PHE A 87 -6.20 18.37 -15.95
CA PHE A 87 -7.61 18.07 -15.69
C PHE A 87 -8.19 19.05 -14.65
N PRO A 88 -9.47 19.44 -14.77
CA PRO A 88 -10.07 20.46 -13.91
C PRO A 88 -10.30 19.94 -12.48
N PHE A 89 -9.91 20.77 -11.52
CA PHE A 89 -10.12 20.58 -10.09
C PHE A 89 -11.59 20.77 -9.70
N LEU A 90 -12.25 19.72 -9.22
CA LEU A 90 -13.66 19.75 -8.78
C LEU A 90 -13.76 20.05 -7.27
N GLU A 91 -13.82 21.33 -6.94
CA GLU A 91 -13.85 21.87 -5.56
C GLU A 91 -15.11 21.47 -4.76
N SER A 92 -16.24 21.26 -5.45
CA SER A 92 -17.51 20.85 -4.82
C SER A 92 -17.48 19.40 -4.32
N LEU A 93 -16.84 18.50 -5.07
CA LEU A 93 -16.72 17.09 -4.68
C LEU A 93 -15.65 16.93 -3.59
N ASN A 94 -14.61 17.77 -3.63
CA ASN A 94 -13.64 17.85 -2.55
C ASN A 94 -14.33 18.23 -1.23
N LYS A 95 -15.26 19.21 -1.22
CA LYS A 95 -15.94 19.61 0.02
C LYS A 95 -16.74 18.49 0.69
N VAL A 96 -17.51 17.71 -0.07
CA VAL A 96 -18.30 16.57 0.46
C VAL A 96 -17.40 15.38 0.83
N LEU A 97 -16.26 15.25 0.14
CA LEU A 97 -15.28 14.21 0.42
C LEU A 97 -14.44 14.56 1.65
N GLU A 98 -14.09 15.84 1.86
CA GLU A 98 -13.44 16.33 3.07
C GLU A 98 -14.34 16.14 4.29
N THR A 99 -15.67 16.35 4.17
CA THR A 99 -16.59 16.08 5.29
C THR A 99 -16.69 14.60 5.61
N ASN A 100 -16.82 13.71 4.62
CA ASN A 100 -16.80 12.25 4.85
C ASN A 100 -15.44 11.78 5.39
N ARG A 101 -14.33 12.30 4.87
CA ARG A 101 -12.96 12.00 5.34
C ARG A 101 -12.75 12.41 6.79
N ALA A 102 -13.26 13.57 7.18
CA ALA A 102 -13.18 14.06 8.55
C ALA A 102 -14.05 13.23 9.50
N GLU A 103 -15.22 12.76 9.06
CA GLU A 103 -16.09 11.89 9.86
C GLU A 103 -15.50 10.47 10.02
N GLU A 104 -14.90 9.91 8.97
CA GLU A 104 -14.22 8.60 9.01
C GLU A 104 -12.97 8.62 9.90
N SER A 105 -12.17 9.69 9.86
CA SER A 105 -10.99 9.80 10.71
C SER A 105 -11.34 10.05 12.17
N GLN A 106 -12.42 10.79 12.44
CA GLN A 106 -12.94 11.03 13.79
C GLN A 106 -13.59 9.79 14.41
N SER A 107 -13.98 8.79 13.61
CA SER A 107 -14.55 7.53 14.09
C SER A 107 -13.54 6.39 14.12
N HIS A 108 -12.36 6.54 13.50
CA HIS A 108 -11.32 5.50 13.49
C HIS A 108 -10.80 5.21 14.90
N VAL A 109 -10.81 3.95 15.32
CA VAL A 109 -10.33 3.50 16.63
C VAL A 109 -8.94 2.92 16.53
N HIS A 110 -8.75 1.90 15.69
CA HIS A 110 -7.52 1.15 15.62
C HIS A 110 -7.33 0.49 14.26
N ARG A 111 -6.07 0.33 13.85
CA ARG A 111 -5.66 -0.37 12.64
C ARG A 111 -4.91 -1.64 13.00
N MET A 112 -5.40 -2.78 12.53
CA MET A 112 -4.78 -4.07 12.74
C MET A 112 -4.15 -4.56 11.43
N TYR A 113 -2.83 -4.76 11.41
CA TYR A 113 -2.14 -5.24 10.22
C TYR A 113 -2.20 -6.77 10.10
N PHE A 114 -2.29 -7.26 8.86
CA PHE A 114 -2.11 -8.68 8.57
C PHE A 114 -0.64 -9.06 8.75
N MET A 115 -0.41 -10.22 9.35
CA MET A 115 0.91 -10.80 9.54
C MET A 115 1.29 -11.67 8.34
N GLY A 116 2.60 -11.77 8.09
CA GLY A 116 3.18 -12.58 7.02
C GLY A 116 3.36 -11.84 5.69
N PRO A 117 4.33 -12.26 4.85
CA PRO A 117 4.69 -11.61 3.58
C PRO A 117 3.73 -11.89 2.41
N ASN A 118 2.59 -12.55 2.67
CA ASN A 118 1.64 -13.00 1.64
C ASN A 118 2.26 -13.90 0.56
N THR A 119 3.12 -14.83 0.97
CA THR A 119 3.73 -15.82 0.08
C THR A 119 2.96 -17.13 0.15
N PHE A 120 3.20 -18.04 -0.81
CA PHE A 120 2.54 -19.35 -0.79
C PHE A 120 2.92 -20.19 0.45
N SER A 121 4.12 -19.99 0.98
CA SER A 121 4.57 -20.64 2.22
C SER A 121 3.98 -19.98 3.47
N GLU A 122 3.79 -18.67 3.44
CA GLU A 122 3.30 -17.89 4.58
C GLU A 122 2.22 -16.90 4.11
N PRO A 123 0.95 -17.33 4.07
CA PRO A 123 -0.17 -16.47 3.71
C PRO A 123 -0.40 -15.39 4.77
N TRP A 124 -1.13 -14.36 4.37
CA TRP A 124 -1.66 -13.40 5.32
C TRP A 124 -2.52 -14.07 6.39
N HIS A 125 -2.34 -13.62 7.63
CA HIS A 125 -3.18 -14.04 8.73
C HIS A 125 -3.31 -12.93 9.77
N LEU A 126 -4.46 -12.88 10.44
CA LEU A 126 -4.68 -12.03 11.60
C LEU A 126 -4.49 -12.86 12.88
N PRO A 127 -3.87 -12.29 13.93
CA PRO A 127 -3.81 -12.96 15.22
C PRO A 127 -5.21 -13.04 15.86
N HIS A 128 -5.45 -14.14 16.57
CA HIS A 128 -6.73 -14.39 17.24
C HIS A 128 -6.94 -13.48 18.46
N THR A 129 -5.88 -12.98 19.07
CA THR A 129 -6.01 -12.09 20.23
C THR A 129 -6.31 -10.65 19.79
N PRO A 130 -7.46 -10.07 20.17
CA PRO A 130 -7.75 -8.67 19.85
C PRO A 130 -6.80 -7.75 20.64
N PRO A 131 -6.30 -6.66 20.03
CA PRO A 131 -5.53 -5.64 20.74
C PRO A 131 -6.32 -5.00 21.88
N GLU A 132 -5.63 -4.56 22.94
CA GLU A 132 -6.26 -3.98 24.13
C GLU A 132 -7.19 -2.81 23.80
N GLN A 133 -6.84 -2.01 22.79
CA GLN A 133 -7.61 -0.84 22.35
C GLN A 133 -8.97 -1.20 21.73
N ILE A 134 -9.13 -2.42 21.19
CA ILE A 134 -10.36 -2.86 20.50
C ILE A 134 -11.10 -3.92 21.33
N LYS A 135 -10.46 -4.50 22.35
CA LYS A 135 -11.04 -5.50 23.25
C LYS A 135 -12.34 -5.02 23.90
N GLU A 136 -12.47 -3.72 24.16
CA GLU A 136 -13.68 -3.11 24.70
C GLU A 136 -14.82 -2.93 23.69
N ILE A 137 -14.53 -2.91 22.40
CA ILE A 137 -15.53 -2.73 21.32
C ILE A 137 -15.94 -4.07 20.74
N LEU A 138 -15.13 -5.11 20.93
CA LEU A 138 -15.34 -6.42 20.33
C LEU A 138 -15.80 -7.50 21.33
N TYR A 139 -16.67 -8.39 20.88
CA TYR A 139 -16.87 -9.69 21.51
C TYR A 139 -15.76 -10.65 21.08
N GLU A 140 -14.92 -11.08 22.03
CA GLU A 140 -13.73 -11.91 21.77
C GLU A 140 -14.06 -13.20 20.99
N ASP A 141 -15.10 -13.94 21.40
CA ASP A 141 -15.47 -15.20 20.73
C ASP A 141 -15.94 -15.00 19.28
N ALA A 142 -16.67 -13.90 19.02
CA ALA A 142 -17.14 -13.57 17.68
C ALA A 142 -16.01 -13.03 16.81
N PHE A 143 -15.06 -12.31 17.41
CA PHE A 143 -13.83 -11.89 16.75
C PHE A 143 -12.97 -13.07 16.34
N ASN A 144 -12.79 -14.08 17.20
CA ASN A 144 -12.04 -15.29 16.86
C ASN A 144 -12.61 -16.00 15.64
N ARG A 145 -13.94 -16.17 15.57
CA ARG A 145 -14.61 -16.76 14.40
C ARG A 145 -14.46 -15.93 13.13
N PHE A 146 -14.43 -14.61 13.27
CA PHE A 146 -14.16 -13.71 12.14
C PHE A 146 -12.72 -13.87 11.63
N VAL A 147 -11.75 -13.92 12.53
CA VAL A 147 -10.35 -14.19 12.21
C VAL A 147 -10.19 -15.55 11.53
N ASP A 148 -10.86 -16.60 12.01
CA ASP A 148 -10.85 -17.92 11.37
C ASP A 148 -11.32 -17.86 9.91
N LYS A 149 -12.42 -17.15 9.64
CA LYS A 149 -12.96 -16.96 8.28
C LYS A 149 -11.98 -16.21 7.39
N ILE A 150 -11.39 -15.11 7.88
CA ILE A 150 -10.40 -14.34 7.14
C ILE A 150 -9.16 -15.19 6.84
N ASN A 151 -8.62 -15.86 7.84
CA ASN A 151 -7.41 -16.68 7.71
C ASN A 151 -7.66 -17.86 6.75
N ALA A 152 -8.86 -18.45 6.75
CA ALA A 152 -9.24 -19.50 5.80
C ALA A 152 -9.28 -19.00 4.35
N ILE A 153 -9.78 -17.77 4.09
CA ILE A 153 -9.77 -17.18 2.75
C ILE A 153 -8.35 -16.82 2.32
N ALA A 154 -7.54 -16.29 3.24
CA ALA A 154 -6.17 -15.90 2.98
C ALA A 154 -5.26 -17.12 2.68
N ALA A 155 -5.49 -18.26 3.34
CA ALA A 155 -4.68 -19.47 3.20
C ALA A 155 -4.58 -19.98 1.75
N TYR A 156 -3.34 -20.18 1.27
CA TYR A 156 -3.09 -20.73 -0.06
C TYR A 156 -3.28 -22.24 -0.08
N GLN A 157 -3.86 -22.74 -1.17
CA GLN A 157 -3.92 -24.18 -1.43
C GLN A 157 -2.60 -24.66 -2.02
N TRP A 158 -2.21 -25.91 -1.72
CA TRP A 158 -0.91 -26.48 -2.15
C TRP A 158 -0.70 -26.45 -3.67
N TRP A 159 -1.77 -26.64 -4.44
CA TRP A 159 -1.72 -26.62 -5.91
C TRP A 159 -1.38 -25.23 -6.47
N GLU A 160 -1.73 -24.15 -5.76
CA GLU A 160 -1.41 -22.79 -6.20
C GLU A 160 0.10 -22.55 -6.20
N GLY A 161 0.78 -23.03 -5.16
CA GLY A 161 2.24 -23.01 -5.07
C GLY A 161 2.91 -23.92 -6.11
N ALA A 162 2.31 -25.08 -6.41
CA ALA A 162 2.83 -25.97 -7.44
C ALA A 162 2.79 -25.33 -8.84
N ILE A 163 1.67 -24.69 -9.21
CA ILE A 163 1.55 -23.96 -10.48
C ILE A 163 2.56 -22.82 -10.55
N TYR A 164 2.68 -22.03 -9.48
CA TYR A 164 3.67 -20.96 -9.42
C TYR A 164 5.09 -21.48 -9.62
N SER A 165 5.46 -22.60 -8.96
CA SER A 165 6.78 -23.22 -9.10
C SER A 165 7.05 -23.70 -10.54
N ILE A 166 6.04 -24.23 -11.23
CA ILE A 166 6.17 -24.64 -12.64
C ILE A 166 6.35 -23.40 -13.52
N LEU A 167 5.51 -22.38 -13.34
CA LEU A 167 5.58 -21.13 -14.09
C LEU A 167 6.91 -20.40 -13.84
N SER A 168 7.46 -20.42 -12.63
CA SER A 168 8.73 -19.75 -12.32
C SER A 168 9.90 -20.37 -13.07
N VAL A 169 9.85 -21.68 -13.34
CA VAL A 169 10.87 -22.38 -14.14
C VAL A 169 10.69 -22.12 -15.64
N LEU A 170 9.44 -22.05 -16.12
CA LEU A 170 9.14 -21.83 -17.54
C LEU A 170 9.33 -20.38 -17.97
N ALA A 171 8.73 -19.45 -17.24
CA ALA A 171 8.71 -18.03 -17.51
C ALA A 171 8.43 -17.23 -16.23
N TYR A 172 9.50 -16.74 -15.60
CA TYR A 172 9.41 -15.90 -14.40
C TYR A 172 8.39 -14.74 -14.47
N PRO A 173 8.30 -13.93 -15.55
CA PRO A 173 7.30 -12.85 -15.59
C PRO A 173 5.85 -13.36 -15.57
N LEU A 174 5.60 -14.56 -16.12
CA LEU A 174 4.28 -15.19 -16.07
C LEU A 174 3.97 -15.75 -14.68
N ALA A 175 4.98 -16.26 -13.98
CA ALA A 175 4.84 -16.67 -12.58
C ALA A 175 4.47 -15.49 -11.68
N TRP A 176 5.12 -14.34 -11.88
CA TRP A 176 4.83 -13.10 -11.16
C TRP A 176 3.40 -12.61 -11.40
N SER A 177 2.95 -12.53 -12.66
CA SER A 177 1.57 -12.11 -12.95
C SER A 177 0.54 -13.08 -12.42
N TRP A 178 0.80 -14.39 -12.50
CA TRP A 178 -0.06 -15.40 -11.89
C TRP A 178 -0.19 -15.20 -10.37
N GLN A 179 0.93 -15.04 -9.67
CA GLN A 179 0.95 -14.80 -8.22
C GLN A 179 0.18 -13.53 -7.86
N LEU A 180 0.41 -12.46 -8.62
CA LEU A 180 -0.28 -11.19 -8.41
C LEU A 180 -1.80 -11.30 -8.65
N TRP A 181 -2.21 -12.00 -9.71
CA TRP A 181 -3.62 -12.28 -10.00
C TRP A 181 -4.28 -13.09 -8.88
N ARG A 182 -3.61 -14.13 -8.37
CA ARG A 182 -4.12 -14.92 -7.23
C ARG A 182 -4.30 -14.07 -5.97
N ARG A 183 -3.34 -13.18 -5.67
CA ARG A 183 -3.45 -12.23 -4.55
C ARG A 183 -4.65 -11.30 -4.72
N ARG A 184 -4.87 -10.77 -5.92
CA ARG A 184 -6.04 -9.92 -6.24
C ARG A 184 -7.36 -10.65 -6.02
N LEU A 185 -7.47 -11.89 -6.49
CA LEU A 185 -8.70 -12.68 -6.33
C LEU A 185 -9.01 -12.96 -4.86
N LYS A 186 -8.00 -13.31 -4.06
CA LYS A 186 -8.18 -13.52 -2.61
C LYS A 186 -8.58 -12.23 -1.91
N LEU A 187 -8.00 -11.12 -2.32
CA LEU A 187 -8.33 -9.82 -1.76
C LEU A 187 -9.75 -9.39 -2.08
N GLN A 188 -10.21 -9.59 -3.32
CA GLN A 188 -11.60 -9.35 -3.71
C GLN A 188 -12.55 -10.15 -2.83
N ARG A 189 -12.26 -11.44 -2.63
CA ARG A 189 -13.05 -12.30 -1.73
C ARG A 189 -13.03 -11.84 -0.27
N LEU A 190 -11.88 -11.38 0.24
CA LEU A 190 -11.79 -10.81 1.58
C LEU A 190 -12.64 -9.54 1.72
N HIS A 191 -12.63 -8.69 0.68
CA HIS A 191 -13.44 -7.48 0.66
C HIS A 191 -14.94 -7.82 0.58
N GLU A 192 -15.33 -8.74 -0.30
CA GLU A 192 -16.70 -9.27 -0.39
C GLU A 192 -17.16 -9.87 0.95
N LEU A 193 -16.34 -10.71 1.58
CA LEU A 193 -16.66 -11.31 2.89
C LEU A 193 -17.03 -10.23 3.91
N VAL A 194 -16.21 -9.18 4.04
CA VAL A 194 -16.47 -8.13 5.03
C VAL A 194 -17.62 -7.21 4.62
N ARG A 195 -17.78 -6.92 3.33
CA ARG A 195 -18.81 -6.01 2.84
C ARG A 195 -20.20 -6.63 2.85
N SER A 196 -20.35 -7.88 2.42
CA SER A 196 -21.67 -8.47 2.15
C SER A 196 -22.00 -9.70 2.98
N GLU A 197 -21.01 -10.54 3.33
CA GLU A 197 -21.30 -11.83 3.97
C GLU A 197 -21.19 -11.81 5.50
N TYR A 198 -20.51 -10.82 6.07
CA TYR A 198 -20.25 -10.77 7.51
C TYR A 198 -21.23 -9.87 8.25
N ASP A 199 -21.94 -10.44 9.23
CA ASP A 199 -22.99 -9.75 10.00
C ASP A 199 -22.46 -8.74 11.05
N TYR A 200 -21.18 -8.36 10.99
CA TYR A 200 -20.52 -7.46 11.96
C TYR A 200 -20.70 -7.89 13.44
N ALA A 201 -21.04 -9.16 13.68
CA ALA A 201 -21.45 -9.68 14.98
C ALA A 201 -20.37 -9.56 16.07
N CYS A 202 -19.10 -9.38 15.67
CA CYS A 202 -18.01 -9.10 16.60
C CYS A 202 -18.09 -7.72 17.24
N LEU A 203 -18.74 -6.73 16.61
CA LEU A 203 -18.89 -5.38 17.18
C LEU A 203 -19.97 -5.37 18.28
N ARG A 204 -19.67 -4.74 19.43
CA ARG A 204 -20.63 -4.57 20.51
C ARG A 204 -21.76 -3.60 20.15
N SER A 205 -21.44 -2.52 19.42
CA SER A 205 -22.42 -1.49 19.02
C SER A 205 -23.55 -2.07 18.17
N CYS A 206 -24.80 -1.88 18.60
CA CYS A 206 -25.99 -2.24 17.82
C CYS A 206 -26.07 -1.45 16.51
N ARG A 207 -25.71 -0.16 16.53
CA ARG A 207 -25.75 0.70 15.34
C ARG A 207 -24.72 0.27 14.30
N SER A 208 -23.49 0.00 14.73
CA SER A 208 -22.42 -0.45 13.82
C SER A 208 -22.83 -1.72 13.06
N ARG A 209 -23.51 -2.65 13.77
CA ARG A 209 -24.06 -3.89 13.21
C ARG A 209 -25.21 -3.63 12.24
N ALA A 210 -26.13 -2.74 12.61
CA ALA A 210 -27.30 -2.43 11.78
C ALA A 210 -26.94 -1.67 10.49
N LEU A 211 -25.91 -0.82 10.55
CA LEU A 211 -25.46 -0.02 9.40
C LEU A 211 -24.40 -0.72 8.56
N TYR A 212 -23.89 -1.89 8.99
CA TYR A 212 -22.75 -2.55 8.36
C TYR A 212 -21.54 -1.58 8.27
N GLU A 213 -21.37 -0.76 9.31
CA GLU A 213 -20.34 0.27 9.43
C GLU A 213 -19.53 0.02 10.71
N GLY A 214 -18.22 -0.15 10.61
CA GLY A 214 -17.39 -0.36 11.80
C GLY A 214 -16.12 -1.17 11.56
N ILE A 215 -16.07 -1.90 10.45
CA ILE A 215 -14.88 -2.65 10.03
C ILE A 215 -14.67 -2.38 8.55
N LYS A 216 -13.46 -1.97 8.16
CA LYS A 216 -13.05 -1.88 6.75
C LYS A 216 -11.76 -2.64 6.55
N VAL A 217 -11.77 -3.60 5.64
CA VAL A 217 -10.53 -4.25 5.18
C VAL A 217 -9.92 -3.37 4.11
N CYS A 218 -8.66 -3.04 4.29
CA CYS A 218 -7.90 -2.19 3.38
C CYS A 218 -6.56 -2.83 3.08
N PHE A 219 -5.98 -2.43 1.96
CA PHE A 219 -4.73 -3.01 1.49
C PHE A 219 -3.89 -1.92 0.84
N CYS A 220 -2.58 -2.11 0.92
CA CYS A 220 -1.65 -1.17 0.34
C CYS A 220 -1.53 -1.44 -1.16
N THR A 221 -1.88 -0.43 -1.95
CA THR A 221 -1.52 -0.32 -3.35
C THR A 221 -0.42 0.73 -3.44
N SER A 222 0.80 0.31 -3.79
CA SER A 222 1.96 1.20 -3.95
C SER A 222 1.77 2.16 -5.14
N SER A 223 0.96 1.78 -6.14
CA SER A 223 0.33 2.68 -7.11
C SER A 223 -0.90 2.01 -7.75
N ALA A 224 -1.69 2.78 -8.49
CA ALA A 224 -2.72 2.25 -9.39
C ALA A 224 -2.20 1.20 -10.40
N ALA A 225 -0.89 1.19 -10.65
CA ALA A 225 -0.24 0.39 -11.68
C ALA A 225 0.62 -0.77 -11.13
N THR A 226 1.00 -0.73 -9.84
CA THR A 226 1.78 -1.76 -9.14
C THR A 226 1.15 -1.97 -7.77
N SER A 227 0.35 -3.02 -7.64
CA SER A 227 -0.23 -3.42 -6.36
C SER A 227 0.63 -4.53 -5.79
N ASP A 228 1.62 -4.23 -4.95
CA ASP A 228 2.49 -5.31 -4.42
C ASP A 228 1.68 -6.31 -3.57
N LEU A 229 0.53 -5.88 -3.02
CA LEU A 229 -0.39 -6.72 -2.24
C LEU A 229 0.36 -7.52 -1.17
N MET A 230 1.41 -6.93 -0.59
CA MET A 230 2.22 -7.55 0.47
C MET A 230 1.78 -7.06 1.86
N LEU A 231 1.16 -5.88 1.93
CA LEU A 231 0.64 -5.31 3.17
C LEU A 231 -0.88 -5.11 3.08
N ALA A 232 -1.58 -5.67 4.07
CA ALA A 232 -3.01 -5.47 4.28
C ALA A 232 -3.29 -5.10 5.74
N TYR A 233 -4.42 -4.46 6.00
CA TYR A 233 -4.87 -4.11 7.34
C TYR A 233 -6.39 -4.06 7.44
N VAL A 234 -6.88 -4.14 8.68
CA VAL A 234 -8.29 -3.99 9.03
C VAL A 234 -8.41 -2.76 9.92
N ASP A 235 -9.20 -1.78 9.48
CA ASP A 235 -9.52 -0.58 10.25
C ASP A 235 -10.85 -0.78 10.99
N PHE A 236 -10.84 -0.46 12.28
CA PHE A 236 -12.02 -0.48 13.15
C PHE A 236 -12.51 0.95 13.38
N PHE A 237 -13.82 1.15 13.28
CA PHE A 237 -14.49 2.43 13.47
C PHE A 237 -15.55 2.32 14.57
N LEU A 238 -15.69 3.39 15.33
CA LEU A 238 -16.66 3.52 16.40
C LEU A 238 -18.01 3.95 15.82
N GLY A 239 -19.09 3.23 16.18
CA GLY A 239 -20.45 3.65 15.84
C GLY A 239 -20.83 4.90 16.64
N GLY A 240 -21.54 5.86 16.03
CA GLY A 240 -21.88 7.14 16.64
C GLY A 240 -22.67 7.09 17.97
N ASP A 241 -23.26 5.94 18.31
CA ASP A 241 -23.98 5.71 19.57
C ASP A 241 -23.04 5.30 20.73
N GLU A 242 -21.78 4.94 20.45
CA GLU A 242 -20.76 4.57 21.44
C GLU A 242 -19.79 5.71 21.76
N LYS A 243 -20.22 6.98 21.69
CA LYS A 243 -19.39 8.15 22.06
C LYS A 243 -19.03 8.13 23.56
N ARG A 244 -18.03 7.33 23.93
CA ARG A 244 -17.34 7.39 25.23
C ARG A 244 -16.36 8.57 25.20
N THR A 245 -16.15 9.21 26.34
CA THR A 245 -15.21 10.34 26.44
C THR A 245 -13.76 9.96 26.12
N ASP A 246 -13.45 8.66 26.19
CA ASP A 246 -12.09 8.12 26.10
C ASP A 246 -11.78 7.54 24.70
N LEU A 247 -12.79 7.43 23.83
CA LEU A 247 -12.71 6.86 22.48
C LEU A 247 -13.34 7.82 21.45
N PRO A 248 -12.71 8.05 20.29
CA PRO A 248 -11.44 7.48 19.84
C PRO A 248 -10.24 8.12 20.54
N PRO A 249 -9.15 7.36 20.78
CA PRO A 249 -7.96 7.89 21.42
C PRO A 249 -7.33 8.98 20.55
N ARG A 250 -7.00 10.12 21.18
CA ARG A 250 -6.19 11.19 20.57
C ARG A 250 -4.87 10.61 20.07
N LEU A 251 -4.26 11.22 19.04
CA LEU A 251 -3.01 10.74 18.47
C LEU A 251 -1.92 10.45 19.52
N HIS A 252 -1.75 11.33 20.52
CA HIS A 252 -0.76 11.14 21.58
C HIS A 252 -0.96 9.86 22.41
N LEU A 253 -2.22 9.43 22.61
CA LEU A 253 -2.55 8.19 23.33
C LEU A 253 -2.36 6.93 22.46
N ARG A 254 -2.09 7.10 21.17
CA ARG A 254 -1.78 6.00 20.23
C ARG A 254 -0.29 5.76 20.09
N PHE A 255 0.56 6.58 20.71
CA PHE A 255 1.99 6.34 20.71
C PHE A 255 2.37 5.23 21.69
N PRO A 256 3.35 4.39 21.34
CA PRO A 256 4.06 4.36 20.06
C PRO A 256 3.20 3.76 18.93
N MET A 257 3.19 4.41 17.77
CA MET A 257 2.44 3.97 16.59
C MET A 257 3.38 3.29 15.59
N LEU A 258 3.02 2.07 15.19
CA LEU A 258 3.74 1.30 14.18
C LEU A 258 3.18 1.57 12.78
N LEU A 259 4.04 1.97 11.85
CA LEU A 259 3.75 2.09 10.43
C LEU A 259 4.63 1.13 9.61
N PRO A 260 4.15 -0.08 9.29
CA PRO A 260 4.92 -1.04 8.50
C PRO A 260 5.10 -0.58 7.06
N PHE A 261 6.24 -0.93 6.47
CA PHE A 261 6.48 -0.77 5.05
C PHE A 261 5.76 -1.88 4.27
N GLY A 262 5.20 -1.50 3.12
CA GLY A 262 4.81 -2.43 2.08
C GLY A 262 6.01 -2.78 1.20
N GLY A 263 5.90 -3.91 0.50
CA GLY A 263 6.97 -4.43 -0.35
C GLY A 263 7.98 -5.28 0.42
N ASP A 264 8.80 -6.02 -0.32
CA ASP A 264 9.85 -6.90 0.21
C ASP A 264 11.27 -6.37 -0.08
N GLY A 265 11.37 -5.18 -0.69
CA GLY A 265 12.62 -4.56 -1.10
C GLY A 265 13.22 -5.18 -2.37
N SER A 266 12.46 -6.06 -3.04
CA SER A 266 12.83 -6.55 -4.35
C SER A 266 12.66 -5.45 -5.40
N TYR A 267 13.28 -5.66 -6.57
CA TYR A 267 13.11 -4.73 -7.70
C TYR A 267 11.65 -4.64 -8.18
N MET A 268 10.87 -5.70 -7.99
CA MET A 268 9.46 -5.75 -8.41
C MET A 268 8.49 -5.21 -7.36
N ALA A 269 8.88 -5.20 -6.09
CA ALA A 269 8.08 -4.71 -4.97
C ALA A 269 8.99 -3.94 -3.97
N PRO A 270 9.44 -2.72 -4.35
CA PRO A 270 10.30 -1.91 -3.51
C PRO A 270 9.61 -1.52 -2.21
N PHE A 271 10.38 -1.19 -1.18
CA PHE A 271 9.80 -0.73 0.09
C PHE A 271 9.05 0.58 -0.12
N SER A 272 7.85 0.67 0.46
CA SER A 272 7.04 1.89 0.43
C SER A 272 6.26 2.07 1.73
N LEU A 273 6.20 3.30 2.21
CA LEU A 273 5.31 3.71 3.29
C LEU A 273 3.98 4.16 2.67
N TYR A 274 2.90 3.45 3.02
CA TYR A 274 1.57 3.79 2.56
C TYR A 274 0.86 4.74 3.53
N SER A 275 0.67 5.99 3.10
CA SER A 275 -0.14 6.96 3.85
C SER A 275 -1.53 7.10 3.22
N ASN A 276 -2.53 6.54 3.89
CA ASN A 276 -3.92 6.73 3.50
C ASN A 276 -4.55 7.97 4.15
N ASN A 277 -5.74 8.35 3.68
CA ASN A 277 -6.46 9.52 4.20
C ASN A 277 -6.67 9.45 5.72
N ILE A 278 -6.90 8.26 6.27
CA ILE A 278 -7.04 8.07 7.73
C ILE A 278 -5.72 8.38 8.44
N LEU A 279 -4.60 7.82 7.99
CA LEU A 279 -3.30 8.08 8.60
C LEU A 279 -2.90 9.54 8.48
N THR A 280 -3.09 10.16 7.30
CA THR A 280 -2.82 11.59 7.11
C THR A 280 -3.72 12.44 8.01
N SER A 281 -5.00 12.09 8.15
CA SER A 281 -5.91 12.83 9.02
C SER A 281 -5.59 12.63 10.50
N LEU A 282 -5.15 11.44 10.92
CA LEU A 282 -4.64 11.23 12.28
C LEU A 282 -3.40 12.09 12.53
N MET A 283 -2.39 12.03 11.65
CA MET A 283 -1.16 12.83 11.75
C MET A 283 -1.44 14.35 11.69
N SER A 284 -2.52 14.77 11.02
CA SER A 284 -2.94 16.17 10.97
C SER A 284 -3.29 16.78 12.33
N GLN A 285 -3.53 15.94 13.35
CA GLN A 285 -3.76 16.41 14.73
C GLN A 285 -2.53 17.07 15.36
N SER A 286 -1.33 16.74 14.89
CA SER A 286 -0.05 17.20 15.45
C SER A 286 0.86 17.87 14.42
N VAL A 287 0.88 17.36 13.17
CA VAL A 287 1.76 17.81 12.09
C VAL A 287 0.91 18.32 10.92
N PRO A 288 1.22 19.48 10.32
CA PRO A 288 0.51 19.94 9.13
C PRO A 288 0.50 18.87 8.02
N PRO A 289 -0.65 18.62 7.35
CA PRO A 289 -0.75 17.59 6.31
C PRO A 289 0.31 17.74 5.21
N THR A 290 0.66 18.97 4.84
CA THR A 290 1.70 19.25 3.82
C THR A 290 3.08 18.77 4.25
N THR A 291 3.44 18.95 5.53
CA THR A 291 4.69 18.44 6.11
C THR A 291 4.70 16.93 6.13
N TRP A 292 3.58 16.31 6.54
CA TRP A 292 3.43 14.85 6.53
C TRP A 292 3.55 14.26 5.12
N TYR A 293 2.85 14.83 4.13
CA TYR A 293 2.92 14.38 2.74
C TYR A 293 4.34 14.49 2.17
N ARG A 294 5.04 15.61 2.41
CA ARG A 294 6.43 15.78 1.98
C ARG A 294 7.37 14.76 2.62
N LEU A 295 7.13 14.45 3.90
CA LEU A 295 7.90 13.44 4.62
C LEU A 295 7.67 12.06 4.01
N VAL A 296 6.42 11.64 3.79
CA VAL A 296 6.13 10.33 3.20
C VAL A 296 6.68 10.22 1.78
N ALA A 297 6.56 11.26 0.95
CA ALA A 297 7.13 11.28 -0.39
C ALA A 297 8.66 11.20 -0.36
N GLY A 298 9.32 12.02 0.48
CA GLY A 298 10.77 12.00 0.65
C GLY A 298 11.29 10.64 1.16
N LEU A 299 10.58 10.04 2.11
CA LEU A 299 10.89 8.71 2.63
C LEU A 299 10.74 7.65 1.56
N ASN A 300 9.64 7.65 0.81
CA ASN A 300 9.42 6.68 -0.27
C ASN A 300 10.52 6.77 -1.33
N ALA A 301 10.95 7.98 -1.69
CA ALA A 301 12.09 8.17 -2.58
C ALA A 301 13.39 7.51 -2.04
N GLN A 302 13.63 7.55 -0.72
CA GLN A 302 14.77 6.85 -0.11
C GLN A 302 14.55 5.34 -0.01
N LEU A 303 13.33 4.90 0.29
CA LEU A 303 12.99 3.47 0.39
C LEU A 303 13.13 2.74 -0.95
N HIS A 304 12.84 3.41 -2.07
CA HIS A 304 13.09 2.87 -3.42
C HIS A 304 14.58 2.64 -3.72
N LEU A 305 15.50 3.31 -3.00
CA LEU A 305 16.95 3.10 -3.15
C LEU A 305 17.47 1.96 -2.27
N VAL A 306 16.68 1.48 -1.30
CA VAL A 306 17.08 0.40 -0.39
C VAL A 306 17.01 -0.93 -1.11
N ARG A 307 18.14 -1.65 -1.14
CA ARG A 307 18.22 -3.04 -1.62
C ARG A 307 18.54 -3.95 -0.45
N HIS A 308 17.58 -4.79 -0.06
CA HIS A 308 17.56 -5.92 0.91
C HIS A 308 18.31 -5.83 2.26
N VAL A 309 19.33 -4.99 2.45
CA VAL A 309 20.20 -5.03 3.65
C VAL A 309 20.69 -3.64 4.10
N THR A 310 20.68 -2.61 3.24
CA THR A 310 21.23 -1.29 3.61
C THR A 310 20.16 -0.21 3.76
N PHE A 311 19.63 -0.06 4.97
CA PHE A 311 18.75 1.05 5.35
C PHE A 311 19.51 2.33 5.73
N GLN A 312 20.84 2.34 5.60
CA GLN A 312 21.69 3.48 5.93
C GLN A 312 21.28 4.81 5.22
N PRO A 313 20.85 4.81 3.94
CA PRO A 313 20.32 6.04 3.31
C PRO A 313 19.05 6.54 4.00
N VAL A 314 18.16 5.62 4.38
CA VAL A 314 16.90 5.94 5.08
C VAL A 314 17.19 6.47 6.48
N LEU A 315 18.06 5.81 7.25
CA LEU A 315 18.46 6.25 8.59
C LEU A 315 19.07 7.66 8.56
N ARG A 316 20.03 7.90 7.66
CA ARG A 316 20.64 9.24 7.50
C ARG A 316 19.60 10.29 7.12
N TRP A 317 18.67 9.96 6.24
CA TRP A 317 17.61 10.88 5.83
C TRP A 317 16.64 11.18 6.97
N LEU A 318 16.28 10.16 7.77
CA LEU A 318 15.45 10.32 8.96
C LEU A 318 16.12 11.26 9.97
N GLU A 319 17.39 11.04 10.28
CA GLU A 319 18.17 11.86 11.22
C GLU A 319 18.36 13.31 10.75
N THR A 320 18.64 13.51 9.45
CA THR A 320 19.01 14.83 8.91
C THR A 320 17.82 15.68 8.46
N HIS A 321 16.72 15.07 8.01
CA HIS A 321 15.59 15.79 7.41
C HIS A 321 14.28 15.54 8.16
N ALA A 322 13.94 14.28 8.48
CA ALA A 322 12.63 13.94 9.05
C ALA A 322 12.51 14.35 10.53
N ASN A 323 13.41 13.86 11.39
CA ASN A 323 13.38 14.08 12.83
C ASN A 323 13.54 15.56 13.23
N PRO A 324 14.38 16.36 12.57
CA PRO A 324 14.41 17.81 12.82
C PRO A 324 13.10 18.52 12.48
N ALA A 325 12.43 18.11 11.39
CA ALA A 325 11.15 18.69 10.98
C ALA A 325 9.99 18.26 11.90
N LEU A 326 10.00 17.01 12.37
CA LEU A 326 8.99 16.46 13.27
C LEU A 326 9.22 16.85 14.74
N GLY A 327 10.46 17.12 15.13
CA GLY A 327 10.82 17.56 16.48
C GLY A 327 10.13 18.86 16.90
N VAL A 328 9.87 19.77 15.94
CA VAL A 328 9.06 20.98 16.16
C VAL A 328 7.64 20.64 16.65
N HIS A 329 7.13 19.48 16.26
CA HIS A 329 5.80 18.97 16.61
C HIS A 329 5.83 17.91 17.72
N ARG A 330 6.96 17.79 18.44
CA ARG A 330 7.16 16.81 19.54
C ARG A 330 6.97 15.36 19.12
N ILE A 331 7.30 15.03 17.87
CA ILE A 331 7.21 13.68 17.33
C ILE A 331 8.59 13.25 16.86
N HIS A 332 8.95 12.01 17.18
CA HIS A 332 10.15 11.36 16.70
C HIS A 332 9.78 10.10 15.90
N VAL A 333 10.58 9.80 14.89
CA VAL A 333 10.38 8.67 14.01
C VAL A 333 11.66 7.86 13.92
N ASP A 334 11.56 6.59 14.30
CA ASP A 334 12.66 5.64 14.24
C ASP A 334 12.36 4.53 13.24
N LEU A 335 13.41 4.07 12.57
CA LEU A 335 13.34 2.85 11.79
C LEU A 335 13.37 1.66 12.75
N ALA A 336 12.42 0.75 12.59
CA ALA A 336 12.35 -0.45 13.40
C ALA A 336 12.07 -1.67 12.53
N TRP A 337 12.51 -2.83 13.02
CA TRP A 337 12.13 -4.14 12.47
C TRP A 337 11.29 -4.89 13.48
N PHE A 338 10.30 -5.60 12.97
CA PHE A 338 9.31 -6.32 13.76
C PHE A 338 9.34 -7.77 13.33
N GLN A 339 9.46 -8.67 14.28
CA GLN A 339 9.28 -10.09 14.00
C GLN A 339 7.78 -10.34 13.87
N ALA A 340 7.30 -10.35 12.63
CA ALA A 340 5.88 -10.48 12.36
C ALA A 340 5.40 -11.92 12.51
N THR A 341 6.28 -12.92 12.36
CA THR A 341 5.89 -14.33 12.42
C THR A 341 6.96 -15.25 13.02
N ALA A 342 6.50 -16.43 13.47
CA ALA A 342 7.36 -17.50 14.02
C ALA A 342 8.35 -18.07 12.97
N CYS A 343 8.09 -17.87 11.68
CA CYS A 343 8.93 -18.32 10.57
C CYS A 343 10.19 -17.45 10.35
N GLY A 344 10.40 -16.42 11.18
CA GLY A 344 11.56 -15.54 11.11
C GLY A 344 11.44 -14.42 10.07
N TYR A 345 10.23 -14.14 9.55
CA TYR A 345 10.01 -12.99 8.69
C TYR A 345 10.11 -11.69 9.50
N LEU A 346 11.00 -10.80 9.04
CA LEU A 346 11.22 -9.48 9.59
C LEU A 346 10.47 -8.46 8.73
N GLN A 347 9.49 -7.80 9.34
CA GLN A 347 8.76 -6.70 8.73
C GLN A 347 9.43 -5.38 9.14
N TYR A 348 9.89 -4.60 8.17
CA TYR A 348 10.45 -3.28 8.43
C TYR A 348 9.34 -2.23 8.47
N GLY A 349 9.52 -1.20 9.29
CA GLY A 349 8.58 -0.10 9.41
C GLY A 349 9.15 1.07 10.18
N LEU A 350 8.29 2.07 10.39
CA LEU A 350 8.57 3.20 11.26
C LEU A 350 7.86 3.04 12.59
N LEU A 351 8.59 3.37 13.66
CA LEU A 351 8.05 3.58 14.98
C LEU A 351 7.92 5.08 15.21
N VAL A 352 6.68 5.57 15.31
CA VAL A 352 6.38 6.96 15.61
C VAL A 352 6.10 7.07 17.10
N HIS A 353 6.80 7.94 17.81
CA HIS A 353 6.57 8.19 19.23
C HIS A 353 6.63 9.68 19.57
N ALA A 354 6.03 10.05 20.70
CA ALA A 354 6.10 11.40 21.20
C ALA A 354 7.44 11.61 21.93
N ILE A 355 8.05 12.77 21.71
CA ILE A 355 9.21 13.20 22.50
C ILE A 355 8.67 13.64 23.86
N GLU A 356 8.83 12.82 24.89
CA GLU A 356 8.61 13.24 26.27
C GLU A 356 9.73 14.23 26.66
N GLU A 357 9.37 15.30 27.38
CA GLU A 357 10.36 16.24 27.91
C GLU A 357 11.25 15.48 28.90
N GLU A 358 12.53 15.27 28.56
CA GLU A 358 13.54 14.93 29.54
C GLU A 358 13.72 16.15 30.45
N ASN A 359 12.94 16.20 31.53
CA ASN A 359 13.13 17.06 32.70
C ASN A 359 12.33 16.49 33.89
N ASP A 360 12.91 15.49 34.56
CA ASP A 360 13.31 15.71 35.95
C ASP A 360 14.43 14.71 36.33
N PRO A 361 15.64 15.15 36.69
CA PRO A 361 16.71 14.30 37.17
C PRO A 361 16.48 13.94 38.66
N ASP A 362 15.27 13.51 39.02
CA ASP A 362 14.89 13.14 40.39
C ASP A 362 14.02 11.87 40.38
N LEU A 363 14.56 10.77 39.82
CA LEU A 363 14.14 9.41 40.19
C LEU A 363 15.30 8.43 40.02
N VAL A 364 16.47 8.82 40.53
CA VAL A 364 17.39 7.86 41.12
C VAL A 364 16.86 7.57 42.53
N GLY A 365 16.23 6.41 42.69
CA GLY A 365 15.98 5.80 44.01
C GLY A 365 14.53 5.54 44.35
N LEU A 366 14.06 4.35 43.99
CA LEU A 366 13.49 3.37 44.94
C LEU A 366 13.46 1.97 44.32
#